data_AF-A0A1D9HAQ8-F1
#
_entry.id   AF-A0A1D9HAQ8-F1
#
_cell.length_a   1.000
_cell.length_b   1.000
_cell.length_c   1.000
_cell.angle_alpha   90.00
_cell.angle_beta   90.00
_cell.angle_gamma   90.00
#
_symmetry.space_group_name_H-M   'P 1'
#
loop_
_entity.id
_entity.type
_entity.pdbx_description
1 polymer ?
#
loop_
_entity_poly.entity_id
_entity_poly.type
_entity_poly.pdbx_seq_one_letter_code
_entity_poly.pdbx_strand_id
1 'polypeptide(L)'
;MTLDHCYQGDCRDVMRDLIAAGVRVQCIVTSPPYWGLRDYGVGGQLGLEPTLREFLVNMVEVFDLARELLADGGTLWLNMGDGYVPCRDSRVKSKDVTGQPWRLAFALQDAGWWLRQDIVWHKPNPMPESVRDRCTKAHEYLFLLTKSEKYFYDFEAMQEPVSGGAHARGNGVNPKAVPSGWDTAAGGHRELKGRYPGTGVGFGRGYDKVAKPRAKQNASFSAAVAELVTTRNRRSVWTIPTQAFDGAHFATFPEALVEPCILAGSRPGDIVFDPFLGSGTVASVAQRLGRRWLGAELNPEYIALQAERTRQPGLVLETAT
;
A
#
# COMPACT_ATOMS: atom_id res chain seq x y z
N MET A 1 23.50 -17.97 6.04
CA MET A 1 22.10 -17.51 6.04
C MET A 1 21.31 -18.31 5.02
N THR A 2 20.04 -18.60 5.30
CA THR A 2 19.17 -19.45 4.48
C THR A 2 18.07 -18.58 3.89
N LEU A 3 17.92 -18.59 2.57
CA LEU A 3 16.81 -17.92 1.86
C LEU A 3 15.57 -18.81 1.86
N ASP A 4 14.40 -18.22 1.58
CA ASP A 4 13.09 -18.87 1.63
C ASP A 4 12.80 -19.46 3.00
N HIS A 5 13.04 -18.63 4.02
CA HIS A 5 13.04 -19.06 5.40
C HIS A 5 12.42 -18.00 6.32
N CYS A 6 11.71 -18.49 7.34
CA CYS A 6 11.26 -17.67 8.46
C CYS A 6 12.19 -17.88 9.65
N TYR A 7 12.75 -16.78 10.15
CA TYR A 7 13.54 -16.77 11.37
C TYR A 7 12.63 -16.59 12.58
N GLN A 8 12.71 -17.52 13.54
CA GLN A 8 11.96 -17.42 14.79
C GLN A 8 12.59 -16.36 15.69
N GLY A 9 11.79 -15.40 16.16
CA GLY A 9 12.23 -14.40 17.14
C GLY A 9 11.54 -13.04 16.98
N ASP A 10 11.98 -12.07 17.78
CA ASP A 10 11.57 -10.68 17.61
C ASP A 10 12.07 -10.16 16.26
N CYS A 11 11.18 -9.53 15.50
CA CYS A 11 11.48 -8.99 14.18
C CYS A 11 12.66 -8.01 14.18
N ARG A 12 12.88 -7.30 15.29
CA ARG A 12 13.98 -6.34 15.47
C ARG A 12 15.33 -7.06 15.52
N ASP A 13 15.41 -8.17 16.24
CA ASP A 13 16.64 -8.95 16.34
C ASP A 13 16.95 -9.64 15.01
N VAL A 14 15.93 -10.25 14.39
CA VAL A 14 16.06 -10.86 13.06
C VAL A 14 16.55 -9.85 12.04
N MET A 15 15.98 -8.65 11.97
CA MET A 15 16.43 -7.62 11.04
C MET A 15 17.87 -7.18 11.32
N ARG A 16 18.28 -7.03 12.58
CA ARG A 16 19.69 -6.71 12.94
C ARG A 16 20.65 -7.79 12.45
N ASP A 17 20.31 -9.05 12.64
CA ASP A 17 21.14 -10.18 12.18
C ASP A 17 21.24 -10.22 10.65
N LEU A 18 20.13 -10.00 9.94
CA LEU A 18 20.11 -9.91 8.49
C LEU A 18 20.94 -8.73 7.97
N ILE A 19 20.81 -7.56 8.60
CA ILE A 19 21.60 -6.36 8.27
C ILE A 19 23.09 -6.64 8.49
N ALA A 20 23.46 -7.21 9.64
CA ALA A 20 24.84 -7.56 9.97
C ALA A 20 25.43 -8.60 9.00
N ALA A 21 24.60 -9.51 8.48
CA ALA A 21 24.96 -10.45 7.43
C ALA A 21 25.05 -9.83 6.03
N GLY A 22 24.82 -8.52 5.87
CA GLY A 22 24.91 -7.79 4.60
C GLY A 22 23.70 -7.98 3.67
N VAL A 23 22.58 -8.48 4.19
CA VAL A 23 21.36 -8.74 3.41
C VAL A 23 20.73 -7.44 2.98
N ARG A 24 20.20 -7.42 1.76
CA ARG A 24 19.28 -6.37 1.31
C ARG A 24 18.06 -6.99 0.67
N VAL A 25 16.89 -6.46 1.02
CA VAL A 25 15.59 -6.94 0.51
C VAL A 25 14.98 -5.88 -0.40
N GLN A 26 14.29 -6.28 -1.46
CA GLN A 26 13.80 -5.36 -2.48
C GLN A 26 12.39 -4.85 -2.16
N CYS A 27 11.56 -5.69 -1.57
CA CYS A 27 10.18 -5.36 -1.24
C CYS A 27 9.84 -5.86 0.15
N ILE A 28 9.20 -5.03 0.95
CA ILE A 28 8.60 -5.43 2.21
C ILE A 28 7.09 -5.30 2.05
N VAL A 29 6.36 -6.37 2.36
CA VAL A 29 4.89 -6.34 2.43
C VAL A 29 4.53 -6.88 3.79
N THR A 30 3.77 -6.12 4.57
CA THR A 30 3.52 -6.50 5.97
C THR A 30 2.24 -5.91 6.54
N SER A 31 1.78 -6.51 7.62
CA SER A 31 0.72 -6.01 8.49
C SER A 31 1.15 -6.21 9.94
N PRO A 32 1.63 -5.18 10.65
CA PRO A 32 2.04 -5.32 12.04
C PRO A 32 0.85 -5.65 12.96
N PRO A 33 1.10 -6.06 14.21
CA PRO A 33 0.05 -6.16 15.20
C PRO A 33 -0.60 -4.78 15.43
N TYR A 34 -1.93 -4.76 15.56
CA TYR A 34 -2.69 -3.53 15.75
C TYR A 34 -2.83 -3.23 17.24
N TRP A 35 -2.54 -1.99 17.63
CA TRP A 35 -2.56 -1.59 19.03
C TRP A 35 -3.90 -1.86 19.70
N GLY A 36 -3.87 -2.55 20.84
CA GLY A 36 -5.02 -2.89 21.66
C GLY A 36 -6.02 -3.85 20.99
N LEU A 37 -5.64 -4.54 19.91
CA LEU A 37 -6.56 -5.41 19.17
C LEU A 37 -6.50 -6.88 19.61
N ARG A 38 -5.29 -7.46 19.69
CA ARG A 38 -5.12 -8.89 19.97
C ARG A 38 -3.98 -9.12 20.95
N ASP A 39 -4.18 -10.11 21.81
CA ASP A 39 -3.15 -10.75 22.61
C ASP A 39 -2.87 -12.12 21.99
N TYR A 40 -1.63 -12.35 21.57
CA TYR A 40 -1.16 -13.60 20.97
C TYR A 40 -0.57 -14.56 22.02
N GLY A 41 -0.56 -14.18 23.30
CA GLY A 41 -0.10 -15.05 24.40
C GLY A 41 1.40 -15.33 24.40
N VAL A 42 2.20 -14.57 23.64
CA VAL A 42 3.64 -14.73 23.53
C VAL A 42 4.37 -13.52 24.12
N GLY A 43 5.41 -13.79 24.92
CA GLY A 43 6.26 -12.76 25.50
C GLY A 43 7.00 -11.97 24.40
N GLY A 44 7.10 -10.65 24.56
CA GLY A 44 7.74 -9.77 23.59
C GLY A 44 6.86 -9.33 22.42
N GLN A 45 5.56 -9.69 22.41
CA GLN A 45 4.64 -9.21 21.37
C GLN A 45 4.51 -7.69 21.37
N LEU A 46 4.37 -7.14 20.16
CA LEU A 46 4.04 -5.74 19.94
C LEU A 46 2.51 -5.58 19.83
N GLY A 47 2.00 -4.38 20.13
CA GLY A 47 0.57 -4.05 20.02
C GLY A 47 -0.20 -4.07 21.36
N LEU A 48 0.41 -4.48 22.47
CA LEU A 48 -0.19 -4.39 23.82
C LEU A 48 0.49 -3.34 24.71
N GLU A 49 1.21 -2.40 24.12
CA GLU A 49 1.84 -1.31 24.86
C GLU A 49 0.79 -0.52 25.67
N PRO A 50 1.14 -0.04 26.88
CA PRO A 50 0.24 0.74 27.73
C PRO A 50 -0.41 1.94 27.03
N THR A 51 0.33 2.58 26.11
CA THR A 51 -0.16 3.74 25.37
C THR A 51 0.07 3.60 23.87
N LEU A 52 -0.81 4.22 23.07
CA LEU A 52 -0.64 4.32 21.62
C LEU A 52 0.70 4.99 21.26
N ARG A 53 1.20 5.90 22.10
CA ARG A 53 2.50 6.56 21.87
C ARG A 53 3.65 5.57 21.97
N GLU A 54 3.66 4.74 23.00
CA GLU A 54 4.68 3.69 23.16
C GLU A 54 4.64 2.69 22.01
N PHE A 55 3.43 2.28 21.59
CA PHE A 55 3.27 1.47 20.38
C PHE A 55 3.88 2.13 19.14
N LEU A 56 3.59 3.41 18.90
CA LEU A 56 4.14 4.14 17.76
C LEU A 56 5.67 4.24 17.82
N VAL A 57 6.26 4.43 19.01
CA VAL A 57 7.73 4.44 19.18
C VAL A 57 8.32 3.09 18.81
N ASN A 58 7.74 1.99 19.28
CA ASN A 58 8.20 0.64 18.93
C ASN A 58 8.05 0.36 17.43
N MET A 59 6.94 0.79 16.82
CA MET A 59 6.73 0.63 15.37
C MET A 59 7.76 1.44 14.57
N VAL A 60 8.06 2.69 14.96
CA VAL A 60 9.11 3.48 14.30
C VAL A 60 10.45 2.76 14.38
N GLU A 61 10.81 2.19 15.53
CA GLU A 61 12.04 1.38 15.66
C GLU A 61 12.08 0.21 14.68
N VAL A 62 10.99 -0.57 14.60
CA VAL A 62 10.85 -1.68 13.66
C VAL A 62 11.05 -1.20 12.23
N PHE A 63 10.38 -0.11 11.84
CA PHE A 63 10.46 0.37 10.47
C PHE A 63 11.76 1.12 10.17
N ASP A 64 12.49 1.64 11.15
CA ASP A 64 13.84 2.14 10.94
C ASP A 64 14.80 1.01 10.53
N LEU A 65 14.70 -0.14 11.20
CA LEU A 65 15.46 -1.35 10.82
C LEU A 65 15.02 -1.88 9.46
N ALA A 66 13.71 -1.89 9.20
CA ALA A 66 13.17 -2.27 7.90
C ALA A 66 13.75 -1.36 6.79
N ARG A 67 13.89 -0.06 7.04
CA ARG A 67 14.49 0.90 6.11
C ARG A 67 15.95 0.63 5.84
N GLU A 68 16.71 0.22 6.86
CA GLU A 68 18.12 -0.15 6.75
C GLU A 68 18.32 -1.46 5.99
N LEU A 69 17.47 -2.47 6.25
CA LEU A 69 17.46 -3.75 5.54
C LEU A 69 17.02 -3.61 4.07
N LEU A 70 16.16 -2.64 3.77
CA LEU A 70 15.64 -2.42 2.42
C LEU A 70 16.73 -1.90 1.47
N ALA A 71 16.78 -2.44 0.26
CA ALA A 71 17.61 -1.93 -0.83
C ALA A 71 17.27 -0.47 -1.15
N ASP A 72 18.20 0.30 -1.72
CA ASP A 72 18.02 1.75 -1.94
C ASP A 72 16.83 2.11 -2.83
N GLY A 73 16.53 1.25 -3.80
CA GLY A 73 15.35 1.36 -4.67
C GLY A 73 14.15 0.54 -4.19
N GLY A 74 14.16 0.04 -2.96
CA GLY A 74 13.13 -0.85 -2.44
C GLY A 74 11.85 -0.14 -1.99
N THR A 75 10.79 -0.93 -1.81
CA THR A 75 9.46 -0.44 -1.40
C THR A 75 8.98 -1.16 -0.14
N LEU A 76 8.24 -0.44 0.71
CA LEU A 76 7.50 -0.97 1.85
C LEU A 76 6.01 -0.76 1.62
N TRP A 77 5.24 -1.83 1.74
CA TRP A 77 3.78 -1.85 1.68
C TRP A 77 3.24 -2.23 3.06
N LEU A 78 2.62 -1.27 3.71
CA LEU A 78 2.18 -1.37 5.11
C LEU A 78 0.66 -1.39 5.19
N ASN A 79 0.08 -2.55 5.48
CA ASN A 79 -1.35 -2.69 5.76
C ASN A 79 -1.66 -2.38 7.22
N MET A 80 -2.61 -1.50 7.47
CA MET A 80 -3.01 -1.09 8.82
C MET A 80 -4.50 -0.75 8.90
N GLY A 81 -5.22 -1.48 9.75
CA GLY A 81 -6.57 -1.14 10.16
C GLY A 81 -6.61 -0.16 11.33
N ASP A 82 -7.75 0.47 11.56
CA ASP A 82 -7.94 1.42 12.67
C ASP A 82 -8.70 0.80 13.85
N GLY A 83 -8.48 1.38 15.03
CA GLY A 83 -9.10 0.98 16.29
C GLY A 83 -9.95 2.09 16.89
N TYR A 84 -10.66 1.75 17.96
CA TYR A 84 -11.30 2.72 18.84
C TYR A 84 -10.67 2.62 20.21
N VAL A 85 -10.56 3.75 20.91
CA VAL A 85 -9.93 3.80 22.23
C VAL A 85 -10.65 2.84 23.19
N PRO A 86 -9.96 1.81 23.74
CA PRO A 86 -10.62 0.74 24.50
C PRO A 86 -11.02 1.15 25.94
N CYS A 87 -10.43 2.20 26.53
CA CYS A 87 -10.68 2.58 27.93
C CYS A 87 -10.46 4.08 28.22
N ARG A 88 -11.02 4.56 29.34
CA ARG A 88 -11.22 5.97 29.74
C ARG A 88 -9.97 6.75 30.17
N ASP A 89 -8.79 6.12 30.20
CA ASP A 89 -7.55 6.73 30.69
C ASP A 89 -6.51 6.90 29.56
N SER A 90 -6.92 7.63 28.53
CA SER A 90 -6.01 8.07 27.47
C SER A 90 -6.23 9.56 27.22
N ARG A 91 -5.24 10.28 26.68
CA ARG A 91 -5.42 11.69 26.25
C ARG A 91 -6.49 11.85 25.15
N VAL A 92 -6.99 10.74 24.60
CA VAL A 92 -8.01 10.65 23.57
C VAL A 92 -9.32 10.18 24.22
N LYS A 93 -10.46 10.74 23.81
CA LYS A 93 -11.73 10.48 24.50
C LYS A 93 -12.17 9.04 24.25
N SER A 94 -12.92 8.48 25.19
CA SER A 94 -13.57 7.19 24.95
C SER A 94 -14.45 7.27 23.70
N LYS A 95 -14.42 6.19 22.89
CA LYS A 95 -15.07 6.06 21.58
C LYS A 95 -14.47 6.86 20.43
N ASP A 96 -13.41 7.64 20.65
CA ASP A 96 -12.69 8.24 19.53
C ASP A 96 -12.01 7.14 18.70
N VAL A 97 -11.96 7.36 17.39
CA VAL A 97 -11.08 6.58 16.51
C VAL A 97 -9.63 6.88 16.88
N THR A 98 -8.79 5.84 17.00
CA THR A 98 -7.40 6.04 17.41
C THR A 98 -6.62 6.78 16.32
N GLY A 99 -6.96 6.57 15.04
CA GLY A 99 -6.24 7.14 13.92
C GLY A 99 -4.87 6.48 13.75
N GLN A 100 -4.71 5.24 14.25
CA GLN A 100 -3.41 4.57 14.29
C GLN A 100 -2.75 4.42 12.90
N PRO A 101 -3.47 4.18 11.78
CA PRO A 101 -2.81 4.07 10.47
C PRO A 101 -2.11 5.37 10.07
N TRP A 102 -2.82 6.50 10.17
CA TRP A 102 -2.28 7.80 9.78
C TRP A 102 -1.28 8.35 10.79
N ARG A 103 -1.45 8.08 12.09
CA ARG A 103 -0.45 8.44 13.10
C ARG A 103 0.88 7.72 12.86
N LEU A 104 0.82 6.43 12.50
CA LEU A 104 2.02 5.67 12.13
C LEU A 104 2.61 6.20 10.82
N ALA A 105 1.80 6.40 9.78
CA ALA A 105 2.27 6.92 8.49
C ALA A 105 3.03 8.26 8.64
N PHE A 106 2.50 9.20 9.44
CA PHE A 106 3.18 10.47 9.72
C PHE A 106 4.42 10.29 10.60
N ALA A 107 4.38 9.41 11.62
CA ALA A 107 5.57 9.13 12.42
C ALA A 107 6.72 8.54 11.57
N LEU A 108 6.41 7.66 10.61
CA LEU A 108 7.38 7.15 9.65
C LEU A 108 7.89 8.24 8.70
N GLN A 109 7.01 9.12 8.24
CA GLN A 109 7.40 10.27 7.42
C GLN A 109 8.36 11.21 8.18
N ASP A 110 8.07 11.50 9.44
CA ASP A 110 8.94 12.29 10.33
C ASP A 110 10.28 11.58 10.60
N ALA A 111 10.29 10.23 10.66
CA ALA A 111 11.51 9.42 10.74
C ALA A 111 12.30 9.38 9.41
N GLY A 112 11.80 10.00 8.35
CA GLY A 112 12.48 10.15 7.06
C GLY A 112 12.11 9.10 6.01
N TRP A 113 10.99 8.39 6.18
CA TRP A 113 10.38 7.65 5.08
C TRP A 113 9.68 8.59 4.10
N TRP A 114 9.68 8.22 2.82
CA TRP A 114 8.82 8.86 1.83
C TRP A 114 7.46 8.17 1.83
N LEU A 115 6.42 8.83 2.34
CA LEU A 115 5.04 8.37 2.17
C LEU A 115 4.57 8.69 0.75
N ARG A 116 4.44 7.67 -0.11
CA ARG A 116 4.19 7.83 -1.55
C ARG A 116 2.72 7.81 -1.91
N GLN A 117 1.96 6.96 -1.24
CA GLN A 117 0.54 6.79 -1.55
C GLN A 117 -0.19 6.14 -0.37
N ASP A 118 -1.42 6.61 -0.13
CA ASP A 118 -2.44 5.91 0.64
C ASP A 118 -3.37 5.13 -0.31
N ILE A 119 -3.59 3.87 -0.01
CA ILE A 119 -4.53 3.00 -0.71
C ILE A 119 -5.61 2.58 0.28
N VAL A 120 -6.87 2.71 -0.13
CA VAL A 120 -8.01 2.23 0.64
C VAL A 120 -8.33 0.81 0.19
N TRP A 121 -8.08 -0.15 1.07
CA TRP A 121 -8.60 -1.51 0.88
C TRP A 121 -10.07 -1.53 1.31
N HIS A 122 -10.96 -1.52 0.34
CA HIS A 122 -12.40 -1.70 0.53
C HIS A 122 -12.74 -3.19 0.65
N LYS A 123 -13.31 -3.56 1.80
CA LYS A 123 -13.76 -4.92 2.13
C LYS A 123 -15.27 -5.03 1.84
N PRO A 124 -15.69 -5.68 0.75
CA PRO A 124 -17.11 -5.84 0.42
C PRO A 124 -17.88 -6.76 1.37
N ASN A 125 -17.17 -7.60 2.13
CA ASN A 125 -17.68 -8.56 3.11
C ASN A 125 -17.05 -8.33 4.50
N PRO A 126 -17.17 -7.13 5.09
CA PRO A 126 -16.59 -6.87 6.41
C PRO A 126 -17.38 -7.65 7.48
N MET A 127 -16.71 -8.05 8.54
CA MET A 127 -17.39 -8.62 9.70
C MET A 127 -18.42 -7.62 10.25
N PRO A 128 -19.66 -8.04 10.53
CA PRO A 128 -20.65 -7.18 11.17
C PRO A 128 -20.17 -6.68 12.54
N GLU A 129 -20.48 -5.43 12.84
CA GLU A 129 -20.22 -4.83 14.15
C GLU A 129 -21.56 -4.52 14.83
N SER A 130 -21.75 -4.94 16.09
CA SER A 130 -22.97 -4.68 16.88
C SER A 130 -23.10 -3.22 17.37
N VAL A 131 -22.39 -2.29 16.74
CA VAL A 131 -22.35 -0.88 17.09
C VAL A 131 -23.56 -0.13 16.51
N ARG A 132 -24.10 0.85 17.25
CA ARG A 132 -25.33 1.57 16.87
C ARG A 132 -25.15 3.07 16.65
N ASP A 133 -23.99 3.63 17.00
CA ASP A 133 -23.70 5.07 16.97
C ASP A 133 -22.65 5.45 15.90
N ARG A 134 -22.33 4.54 14.99
CA ARG A 134 -21.46 4.76 13.83
C ARG A 134 -21.63 3.66 12.77
N CYS A 135 -21.04 3.87 11.60
CA CYS A 135 -20.98 2.85 10.55
C CYS A 135 -20.01 1.71 10.93
N THR A 136 -20.27 0.51 10.40
CA THR A 136 -19.34 -0.62 10.41
C THR A 136 -18.07 -0.27 9.62
N LYS A 137 -16.90 -0.65 10.13
CA LYS A 137 -15.64 -0.47 9.40
C LYS A 137 -15.57 -1.44 8.22
N ALA A 138 -15.60 -0.88 7.02
CA ALA A 138 -15.53 -1.63 5.77
C ALA A 138 -14.23 -1.41 4.99
N HIS A 139 -13.22 -0.79 5.61
CA HIS A 139 -11.93 -0.56 4.95
C HIS A 139 -10.74 -0.62 5.91
N GLU A 140 -9.55 -0.76 5.32
CA GLU A 140 -8.24 -0.57 5.94
C GLU A 140 -7.36 0.25 5.00
N TYR A 141 -6.23 0.74 5.51
CA TYR A 141 -5.25 1.46 4.71
C TYR A 141 -4.09 0.55 4.35
N LEU A 142 -3.62 0.69 3.12
CA LEU A 142 -2.35 0.15 2.64
C LEU A 142 -1.49 1.34 2.23
N PHE A 143 -0.38 1.58 2.93
CA PHE A 143 0.54 2.67 2.62
C PHE A 143 1.71 2.15 1.79
N LEU A 144 2.06 2.88 0.73
CA LEU A 144 3.32 2.71 0.02
C LEU A 144 4.35 3.69 0.59
N LEU A 145 5.44 3.16 1.14
CA LEU A 145 6.58 3.92 1.64
C LEU A 145 7.87 3.54 0.93
N THR A 146 8.81 4.49 0.79
CA THR A 146 10.10 4.28 0.12
C THR A 146 11.26 4.97 0.85
N LYS A 147 12.49 4.52 0.59
CA LYS A 147 13.72 5.13 1.13
C LYS A 147 14.04 6.48 0.50
N SER A 148 13.71 6.63 -0.77
CA SER A 148 14.04 7.83 -1.54
C SER A 148 12.95 8.17 -2.53
N GLU A 149 13.07 9.35 -3.14
CA GLU A 149 12.19 9.81 -4.22
C GLU A 149 12.23 8.86 -5.43
N LYS A 150 13.39 8.25 -5.72
CA LYS A 150 13.59 7.33 -6.83
C LYS A 150 13.66 5.89 -6.33
N TYR A 151 12.67 5.10 -6.71
CA TYR A 151 12.53 3.71 -6.29
C TYR A 151 12.03 2.86 -7.45
N PHE A 152 12.20 1.54 -7.33
CA PHE A 152 11.63 0.61 -8.29
C PHE A 152 10.11 0.54 -8.10
N TYR A 153 9.39 0.70 -9.20
CA TYR A 153 7.96 0.52 -9.26
C TYR A 153 7.59 -0.03 -10.64
N ASP A 154 7.09 -1.25 -10.70
CA ASP A 154 6.61 -1.86 -11.93
C ASP A 154 5.24 -1.27 -12.30
N PHE A 155 5.28 -0.24 -13.17
CA PHE A 155 4.09 0.43 -13.67
C PHE A 155 3.22 -0.48 -14.54
N GLU A 156 3.84 -1.41 -15.28
CA GLU A 156 3.13 -2.32 -16.17
C GLU A 156 2.33 -3.35 -15.37
N ALA A 157 2.93 -3.89 -14.30
CA ALA A 157 2.26 -4.82 -13.41
C ALA A 157 1.09 -4.20 -12.63
N MET A 158 1.04 -2.86 -12.55
CA MET A 158 -0.03 -2.08 -11.92
C MET A 158 -1.06 -1.55 -12.91
N GLN A 159 -1.04 -2.01 -14.16
CA GLN A 159 -2.09 -1.72 -15.13
C GLN A 159 -3.34 -2.57 -14.88
N GLU A 160 -4.52 -1.97 -15.03
CA GLU A 160 -5.82 -2.63 -15.06
C GLU A 160 -6.56 -2.28 -16.36
N PRO A 161 -7.44 -3.15 -16.87
CA PRO A 161 -8.26 -2.83 -18.04
C PRO A 161 -9.07 -1.55 -17.86
N VAL A 162 -9.22 -0.77 -18.92
CA VAL A 162 -10.12 0.39 -18.89
C VAL A 162 -11.59 -0.06 -18.82
N SER A 163 -12.35 0.54 -17.92
CA SER A 163 -13.80 0.36 -17.85
C SER A 163 -14.50 1.42 -18.73
N GLY A 164 -14.85 1.08 -19.98
CA GLY A 164 -15.70 1.88 -20.88
C GLY A 164 -15.13 3.22 -21.37
N GLY A 165 -15.28 3.52 -22.68
CA GLY A 165 -15.12 4.85 -23.29
C GLY A 165 -13.79 5.60 -23.09
N ALA A 166 -12.75 4.95 -22.57
CA ALA A 166 -11.48 5.60 -22.29
C ALA A 166 -10.64 5.70 -23.58
N HIS A 167 -10.34 6.92 -24.00
CA HIS A 167 -9.51 7.21 -25.17
C HIS A 167 -8.11 7.66 -24.73
N ALA A 168 -7.09 7.41 -25.57
CA ALA A 168 -5.76 7.97 -25.38
C ALA A 168 -5.84 9.49 -25.19
N ARG A 169 -5.35 9.98 -24.05
CA ARG A 169 -5.02 11.40 -23.92
C ARG A 169 -3.64 11.58 -24.54
N GLY A 170 -3.61 11.85 -25.84
CA GLY A 170 -2.40 12.34 -26.48
C GLY A 170 -1.86 13.56 -25.73
N ASN A 171 -0.54 13.73 -25.68
CA ASN A 171 0.09 14.91 -25.07
C ASN A 171 -0.54 16.19 -25.66
N GLY A 172 -1.26 16.94 -24.82
CA GLY A 172 -1.93 18.19 -25.20
C GLY A 172 -3.44 18.11 -25.47
N VAL A 173 -4.08 16.94 -25.31
CA VAL A 173 -5.53 16.80 -25.52
C VAL A 173 -6.30 17.07 -24.22
N ASN A 174 -6.92 18.25 -24.11
CA ASN A 174 -7.95 18.50 -23.12
C ASN A 174 -9.33 18.25 -23.77
N PRO A 175 -10.03 17.14 -23.48
CA PRO A 175 -11.36 16.87 -24.04
C PRO A 175 -12.43 17.87 -23.61
N LYS A 176 -12.13 18.77 -22.64
CA LYS A 176 -12.98 19.91 -22.27
C LYS A 176 -12.56 21.22 -22.95
N ALA A 177 -11.62 21.20 -23.90
CA ALA A 177 -11.28 22.38 -24.69
C ALA A 177 -12.47 22.74 -25.58
N VAL A 178 -13.31 23.64 -25.08
CA VAL A 178 -14.37 24.26 -25.86
C VAL A 178 -13.70 24.98 -27.05
N PRO A 179 -14.13 24.76 -28.30
CA PRO A 179 -13.57 25.50 -29.42
C PRO A 179 -13.78 27.00 -29.20
N SER A 180 -12.77 27.82 -29.49
CA SER A 180 -12.92 29.27 -29.42
C SER A 180 -14.06 29.70 -30.36
N GLY A 181 -15.13 30.29 -29.81
CA GLY A 181 -16.24 30.85 -30.59
C GLY A 181 -17.60 30.16 -30.47
N TRP A 182 -17.81 29.28 -29.49
CA TRP A 182 -19.17 28.79 -29.18
C TRP A 182 -19.89 29.72 -28.19
N ASP A 183 -20.58 30.71 -28.75
CA ASP A 183 -21.63 31.46 -28.08
C ASP A 183 -22.86 30.56 -27.91
N THR A 184 -23.10 30.07 -26.69
CA THR A 184 -24.41 29.51 -26.33
C THR A 184 -25.17 30.48 -25.44
N ALA A 185 -26.09 31.22 -26.07
CA ALA A 185 -27.21 31.99 -25.53
C ALA A 185 -26.99 33.49 -25.21
N ALA A 186 -28.03 34.26 -25.56
CA ALA A 186 -28.13 35.70 -25.36
C ALA A 186 -28.26 36.05 -23.87
N GLY A 187 -27.38 36.94 -23.39
CA GLY A 187 -27.55 37.62 -22.10
C GLY A 187 -26.51 37.33 -21.01
N GLY A 188 -25.44 36.60 -21.26
CA GLY A 188 -24.40 36.42 -20.25
C GLY A 188 -23.03 36.12 -20.84
N HIS A 189 -22.12 37.08 -20.81
CA HIS A 189 -20.92 37.02 -19.96
C HIS A 189 -19.96 38.17 -20.31
N ARG A 190 -19.47 38.82 -19.25
CA ARG A 190 -18.47 39.88 -19.28
C ARG A 190 -17.23 39.43 -20.06
N GLU A 191 -16.64 40.34 -20.82
CA GLU A 191 -15.25 40.29 -21.27
C GLU A 191 -14.37 39.82 -20.09
N LEU A 192 -13.81 38.61 -20.16
CA LEU A 192 -12.81 38.14 -19.20
C LEU A 192 -11.49 38.88 -19.49
N LYS A 193 -11.40 40.11 -18.99
CA LYS A 193 -10.14 40.85 -18.85
C LYS A 193 -9.52 40.51 -17.48
N GLY A 194 -8.44 39.73 -17.47
CA GLY A 194 -7.50 39.58 -16.32
C GLY A 194 -7.10 38.13 -16.04
N ARG A 195 -5.83 37.71 -16.22
CA ARG A 195 -4.61 37.84 -15.37
C ARG A 195 -4.51 36.67 -14.35
N TYR A 196 -3.43 35.88 -14.42
CA TYR A 196 -3.21 34.53 -13.85
C TYR A 196 -2.06 34.48 -12.80
N PRO A 197 -1.68 33.34 -12.10
CA PRO A 197 -2.10 32.49 -10.93
C PRO A 197 -0.97 32.11 -9.87
N GLY A 198 -1.16 31.41 -8.74
CA GLY A 198 -0.07 31.26 -7.73
C GLY A 198 0.51 29.86 -7.50
N THR A 199 1.85 29.72 -7.43
CA THR A 199 2.56 28.60 -6.80
C THR A 199 2.75 28.80 -5.29
N GLY A 200 2.10 27.98 -4.46
CA GLY A 200 2.39 27.87 -3.02
C GLY A 200 1.20 27.35 -2.19
N VAL A 201 1.44 26.32 -1.37
CA VAL A 201 0.53 25.86 -0.31
C VAL A 201 0.60 26.80 0.90
N GLY A 202 0.26 28.06 0.66
CA GLY A 202 0.09 29.08 1.69
C GLY A 202 -1.13 29.93 1.36
N PHE A 203 -1.95 30.26 2.36
CA PHE A 203 -3.01 31.27 2.22
C PHE A 203 -2.36 32.65 1.99
N GLY A 204 -1.99 32.95 0.74
CA GLY A 204 -1.30 34.18 0.35
C GLY A 204 -1.27 34.34 -1.17
N ARG A 205 -1.67 35.51 -1.67
CA ARG A 205 -1.87 35.81 -3.10
C ARG A 205 -0.55 35.90 -3.88
N GLY A 206 -0.40 35.12 -4.96
CA GLY A 206 0.64 35.23 -6.01
C GLY A 206 0.09 34.78 -7.38
N TYR A 207 0.63 35.28 -8.52
CA TYR A 207 0.04 35.26 -9.89
C TYR A 207 1.13 35.07 -11.05
N ASP A 208 1.12 33.99 -11.88
CA ASP A 208 2.01 33.30 -12.88
C ASP A 208 1.40 32.98 -14.32
N LYS A 209 1.20 33.92 -15.23
CA LYS A 209 1.15 33.71 -16.73
C LYS A 209 0.37 32.51 -17.36
N VAL A 210 -0.58 32.80 -18.26
CA VAL A 210 -1.13 31.78 -19.20
C VAL A 210 -0.49 31.75 -20.57
N ALA A 211 -0.20 30.53 -20.99
CA ALA A 211 0.11 30.17 -22.36
C ALA A 211 -1.15 30.29 -23.24
N LYS A 212 -1.05 31.03 -24.34
CA LYS A 212 -2.10 31.10 -25.37
C LYS A 212 -2.40 29.68 -25.90
N PRO A 213 -3.67 29.28 -26.06
CA PRO A 213 -3.99 28.00 -26.66
C PRO A 213 -3.56 28.02 -28.14
N ARG A 214 -2.58 27.18 -28.48
CA ARG A 214 -2.22 26.84 -29.86
C ARG A 214 -2.84 25.48 -30.18
N ALA A 215 -3.95 25.49 -30.92
CA ALA A 215 -4.29 24.52 -31.98
C ALA A 215 -5.78 24.66 -32.34
N LYS A 216 -6.09 24.80 -33.63
CA LYS A 216 -7.42 24.52 -34.18
C LYS A 216 -7.55 22.99 -34.27
N GLN A 217 -8.40 22.38 -33.45
CA GLN A 217 -8.78 20.96 -33.59
C GLN A 217 -10.08 20.87 -34.39
N ASN A 218 -10.13 19.99 -35.40
CA ASN A 218 -11.35 19.62 -36.12
C ASN A 218 -11.71 18.15 -35.82
N ALA A 219 -12.98 17.79 -35.99
CA ALA A 219 -13.52 16.47 -35.63
C ALA A 219 -12.78 15.29 -36.29
N SER A 220 -12.26 15.48 -37.50
CA SER A 220 -11.48 14.47 -38.22
C SER A 220 -10.12 14.20 -37.56
N PHE A 221 -9.49 15.18 -36.92
CA PHE A 221 -8.24 14.98 -36.19
C PHE A 221 -8.47 14.23 -34.87
N SER A 222 -9.58 14.52 -34.16
CA SER A 222 -9.97 13.77 -32.96
C SER A 222 -10.29 12.30 -33.25
N ALA A 223 -10.89 12.02 -34.41
CA ALA A 223 -11.18 10.65 -34.85
C ALA A 223 -9.92 9.89 -35.29
N ALA A 224 -8.93 10.56 -35.88
CA ALA A 224 -7.70 9.94 -36.38
C ALA A 224 -6.65 9.65 -35.29
N VAL A 225 -6.74 10.30 -34.12
CA VAL A 225 -5.77 10.18 -33.01
C VAL A 225 -6.30 9.28 -31.88
N ALA A 226 -7.48 8.68 -32.04
CA ALA A 226 -8.10 7.82 -31.04
C ALA A 226 -7.52 6.40 -31.07
N GLU A 227 -6.24 6.24 -30.71
CA GLU A 227 -5.79 4.93 -30.22
C GLU A 227 -6.58 4.61 -28.93
N LEU A 228 -7.22 3.44 -28.92
CA LEU A 228 -7.93 2.95 -27.75
C LEU A 228 -6.90 2.55 -26.71
N VAL A 229 -6.88 3.26 -25.59
CA VAL A 229 -6.11 2.86 -24.42
C VAL A 229 -6.80 1.65 -23.82
N THR A 230 -6.16 0.49 -23.86
CA THR A 230 -6.72 -0.76 -23.36
C THR A 230 -6.53 -0.92 -21.85
N THR A 231 -5.50 -0.28 -21.29
CA THR A 231 -5.16 -0.37 -19.86
C THR A 231 -4.95 1.00 -19.22
N ARG A 232 -5.16 1.09 -17.91
CA ARG A 232 -4.89 2.28 -17.10
C ARG A 232 -4.17 1.90 -15.83
N ASN A 233 -3.53 2.86 -15.17
CA ASN A 233 -2.99 2.63 -13.84
C ASN A 233 -4.11 2.26 -12.85
N ARG A 234 -3.86 1.29 -11.99
CA ARG A 234 -4.75 0.84 -10.92
C ARG A 234 -5.11 2.01 -10.01
N ARG A 235 -6.39 2.10 -9.65
CA ARG A 235 -6.89 3.16 -8.75
C ARG A 235 -6.45 2.91 -7.32
N SER A 236 -6.44 3.95 -6.47
CA SER A 236 -6.06 3.86 -5.06
C SER A 236 -7.14 3.29 -4.13
N VAL A 237 -8.28 2.84 -4.66
CA VAL A 237 -9.31 2.14 -3.89
C VAL A 237 -9.43 0.72 -4.42
N TRP A 238 -8.99 -0.26 -3.64
CA TRP A 238 -8.97 -1.66 -4.03
C TRP A 238 -10.12 -2.40 -3.35
N THR A 239 -11.06 -2.88 -4.16
CA THR A 239 -12.16 -3.71 -3.64
C THR A 239 -11.71 -5.17 -3.65
N ILE A 240 -11.41 -5.72 -2.48
CA ILE A 240 -10.91 -7.08 -2.31
C ILE A 240 -11.65 -7.71 -1.12
N PRO A 241 -12.33 -8.86 -1.29
CA PRO A 241 -12.99 -9.53 -0.17
C PRO A 241 -11.99 -10.03 0.86
N THR A 242 -12.41 -10.07 2.13
CA THR A 242 -11.69 -10.80 3.17
C THR A 242 -11.75 -12.30 2.86
N GLN A 243 -10.65 -13.00 3.15
CA GLN A 243 -10.53 -14.44 2.96
C GLN A 243 -10.33 -15.09 4.34
N ALA A 244 -11.20 -16.03 4.69
CA ALA A 244 -11.01 -16.84 5.89
C ALA A 244 -9.85 -17.82 5.68
N PHE A 245 -9.12 -18.13 6.76
CA PHE A 245 -8.11 -19.18 6.74
C PHE A 245 -8.40 -20.20 7.84
N ASP A 246 -8.51 -21.46 7.44
CA ASP A 246 -8.98 -22.55 8.30
C ASP A 246 -7.95 -23.01 9.34
N GLY A 247 -6.66 -22.69 9.16
CA GLY A 247 -5.57 -23.22 9.99
C GLY A 247 -5.28 -22.45 11.27
N ALA A 248 -5.85 -21.26 11.48
CA ALA A 248 -5.49 -20.42 12.62
C ALA A 248 -6.48 -19.24 12.76
N HIS A 249 -6.97 -18.93 13.97
CA HIS A 249 -7.94 -17.86 14.27
C HIS A 249 -7.45 -16.41 14.01
N PHE A 250 -6.83 -16.09 12.87
CA PHE A 250 -6.04 -14.86 12.74
C PHE A 250 -6.27 -14.04 11.47
N ALA A 251 -5.92 -12.76 11.58
CA ALA A 251 -6.09 -11.72 10.58
C ALA A 251 -5.00 -11.80 9.51
N THR A 252 -5.09 -12.81 8.64
CA THR A 252 -4.30 -12.83 7.40
C THR A 252 -4.95 -11.90 6.39
N PHE A 253 -4.22 -10.92 5.88
CA PHE A 253 -4.72 -10.15 4.74
C PHE A 253 -4.64 -11.01 3.46
N PRO A 254 -5.60 -10.87 2.53
CA PRO A 254 -5.77 -11.82 1.42
C PRO A 254 -4.60 -11.76 0.43
N GLU A 255 -4.29 -12.88 -0.23
CA GLU A 255 -3.23 -12.93 -1.25
C GLU A 255 -3.44 -11.88 -2.36
N ALA A 256 -4.69 -11.61 -2.73
CA ALA A 256 -5.06 -10.60 -3.71
C ALA A 256 -4.69 -9.16 -3.31
N LEU A 257 -4.45 -8.91 -2.01
CA LEU A 257 -3.90 -7.64 -1.51
C LEU A 257 -2.37 -7.63 -1.59
N VAL A 258 -1.72 -8.76 -1.34
CA VAL A 258 -0.25 -8.93 -1.36
C VAL A 258 0.33 -8.90 -2.76
N GLU A 259 -0.29 -9.64 -3.69
CA GLU A 259 0.20 -9.87 -5.04
C GLU A 259 0.54 -8.59 -5.81
N PRO A 260 -0.35 -7.57 -5.90
CA PRO A 260 0.00 -6.31 -6.58
C PRO A 260 1.16 -5.57 -5.91
N CYS A 261 1.33 -5.68 -4.58
CA CYS A 261 2.44 -5.06 -3.86
C CYS A 261 3.79 -5.67 -4.25
N ILE A 262 3.86 -7.01 -4.30
CA ILE A 262 5.08 -7.72 -4.69
C ILE A 262 5.41 -7.46 -6.15
N LEU A 263 4.41 -7.52 -7.03
CA LEU A 263 4.58 -7.25 -8.46
C LEU A 263 5.09 -5.83 -8.72
N ALA A 264 4.48 -4.82 -8.06
CA ALA A 264 4.93 -3.43 -8.18
C ALA A 264 6.32 -3.21 -7.57
N GLY A 265 6.62 -3.85 -6.44
CA GLY A 265 7.79 -3.55 -5.64
C GLY A 265 9.05 -4.38 -5.94
N SER A 266 8.95 -5.44 -6.75
CA SER A 266 10.05 -6.40 -6.99
C SER A 266 10.01 -7.06 -8.37
N ARG A 267 11.15 -7.58 -8.82
CA ARG A 267 11.31 -8.43 -10.00
C ARG A 267 11.44 -9.90 -9.61
N PRO A 268 11.21 -10.86 -10.53
CA PRO A 268 11.57 -12.25 -10.30
C PRO A 268 13.03 -12.39 -9.82
N GLY A 269 13.26 -13.26 -8.84
CA GLY A 269 14.56 -13.46 -8.19
C GLY A 269 14.90 -12.49 -7.06
N ASP A 270 14.23 -11.35 -6.96
CA ASP A 270 14.43 -10.42 -5.83
C ASP A 270 13.93 -11.03 -4.51
N ILE A 271 14.41 -10.48 -3.39
CA ILE A 271 14.04 -10.92 -2.04
C ILE A 271 12.89 -10.06 -1.51
N VAL A 272 11.78 -10.70 -1.16
CA VAL A 272 10.65 -10.10 -0.43
C VAL A 272 10.78 -10.41 1.06
N PHE A 273 10.50 -9.45 1.93
CA PHE A 273 10.56 -9.64 3.38
C PHE A 273 9.25 -9.26 4.08
N ASP A 274 8.93 -9.99 5.14
CA ASP A 274 7.84 -9.64 6.05
C ASP A 274 8.32 -9.76 7.51
N PRO A 275 8.42 -8.64 8.27
CA PRO A 275 8.81 -8.67 9.68
C PRO A 275 7.73 -9.30 10.59
N PHE A 276 6.51 -9.49 10.10
CA PHE A 276 5.38 -10.04 10.85
C PHE A 276 4.72 -11.16 10.03
N LEU A 277 5.51 -12.18 9.66
CA LEU A 277 5.16 -13.14 8.63
C LEU A 277 3.86 -13.90 8.92
N GLY A 278 3.54 -14.12 10.20
CA GLY A 278 2.32 -14.80 10.63
C GLY A 278 2.21 -16.17 9.97
N SER A 279 1.06 -16.46 9.38
CA SER A 279 0.84 -17.70 8.64
C SER A 279 1.61 -17.83 7.31
N GLY A 280 2.40 -16.84 6.87
CA GLY A 280 3.23 -16.93 5.67
C GLY A 280 2.53 -16.61 4.34
N THR A 281 1.50 -15.77 4.34
CA THR A 281 0.84 -15.35 3.09
C THR A 281 1.82 -14.65 2.14
N VAL A 282 2.64 -13.72 2.66
CA VAL A 282 3.64 -13.02 1.86
C VAL A 282 4.67 -13.97 1.26
N ALA A 283 5.15 -14.94 2.05
CA ALA A 283 6.06 -15.99 1.60
C ALA A 283 5.48 -16.82 0.46
N SER A 284 4.23 -17.30 0.62
CA SER A 284 3.56 -18.11 -0.40
C SER A 284 3.38 -17.35 -1.73
N VAL A 285 2.94 -16.10 -1.66
CA VAL A 285 2.77 -15.25 -2.86
C VAL A 285 4.12 -14.91 -3.50
N ALA A 286 5.14 -14.56 -2.71
CA ALA A 286 6.48 -14.28 -3.22
C ALA A 286 7.04 -15.49 -3.99
N GLN A 287 6.95 -16.68 -3.40
CA GLN A 287 7.39 -17.93 -4.01
C GLN A 287 6.62 -18.25 -5.30
N ARG A 288 5.29 -18.12 -5.28
CA ARG A 288 4.42 -18.33 -6.47
C ARG A 288 4.79 -17.38 -7.62
N LEU A 289 5.18 -16.15 -7.29
CA LEU A 289 5.61 -15.15 -8.26
C LEU A 289 7.10 -15.28 -8.65
N GLY A 290 7.82 -16.29 -8.18
CA GLY A 290 9.24 -16.50 -8.52
C GLY A 290 10.20 -15.52 -7.83
N ARG A 291 9.82 -14.98 -6.67
CA ARG A 291 10.70 -14.20 -5.79
C ARG A 291 11.27 -15.10 -4.69
N ARG A 292 12.42 -14.72 -4.15
CA ARG A 292 12.93 -15.29 -2.90
C ARG A 292 12.24 -14.59 -1.73
N TRP A 293 12.19 -15.23 -0.58
CA TRP A 293 11.57 -14.59 0.58
C TRP A 293 12.33 -14.82 1.88
N LEU A 294 12.11 -13.92 2.81
CA LEU A 294 12.58 -13.98 4.19
C LEU A 294 11.44 -13.49 5.09
N GLY A 295 11.41 -13.93 6.33
CA GLY A 295 10.49 -13.35 7.30
C GLY A 295 10.93 -13.54 8.73
N ALA A 296 10.27 -12.83 9.62
CA ALA A 296 10.38 -13.02 11.07
C ALA A 296 9.03 -13.42 11.63
N GLU A 297 9.04 -14.29 12.63
CA GLU A 297 7.84 -14.68 13.37
C GLU A 297 8.18 -15.01 14.81
N LEU A 298 7.42 -14.44 15.73
CA LEU A 298 7.61 -14.62 17.17
C LEU A 298 6.97 -15.92 17.67
N ASN A 299 5.78 -16.26 17.17
CA ASN A 299 5.03 -17.43 17.60
C ASN A 299 5.48 -18.70 16.86
N PRO A 300 6.07 -19.70 17.55
CA PRO A 300 6.50 -20.96 16.93
C PRO A 300 5.36 -21.75 16.25
N GLU A 301 4.11 -21.61 16.71
CA GLU A 301 2.97 -22.32 16.12
C GLU A 301 2.74 -21.91 14.66
N TYR A 302 3.01 -20.65 14.32
CA TYR A 302 2.85 -20.16 12.96
C TYR A 302 3.94 -20.66 12.02
N ILE A 303 5.14 -20.93 12.54
CA ILE A 303 6.26 -21.45 11.74
C ILE A 303 5.92 -22.82 11.15
N ALA A 304 5.19 -23.66 11.91
CA ALA A 304 4.71 -24.94 11.40
C ALA A 304 3.73 -24.78 10.21
N LEU A 305 2.80 -23.83 10.31
CA LEU A 305 1.83 -23.52 9.23
C LEU A 305 2.52 -22.95 7.98
N GLN A 306 3.56 -22.13 8.15
CA GLN A 306 4.34 -21.57 7.05
C GLN A 306 5.04 -22.68 6.24
N ALA A 307 5.58 -23.70 6.92
CA ALA A 307 6.27 -24.81 6.27
C ALA A 307 5.33 -25.66 5.40
N GLU A 308 4.06 -25.78 5.78
CA GLU A 308 3.05 -26.46 4.97
C GLU A 308 2.70 -25.63 3.72
N ARG A 309 2.52 -24.32 3.86
CA ARG A 309 2.15 -23.41 2.76
C ARG A 309 3.27 -23.14 1.76
N THR A 310 4.51 -23.16 2.20
CA THR A 310 5.70 -22.90 1.35
C THR A 310 6.32 -24.18 0.80
N ARG A 311 5.75 -25.35 1.15
CA ARG A 311 6.15 -26.63 0.59
C ARG A 311 5.96 -26.60 -0.93
N GLN A 312 7.06 -26.71 -1.66
CA GLN A 312 6.99 -26.89 -3.11
C GLN A 312 6.26 -28.21 -3.40
N PRO A 313 5.26 -28.23 -4.30
CA PRO A 313 4.77 -29.49 -4.84
C PRO A 313 5.97 -30.19 -5.48
N GLY A 314 6.22 -31.45 -5.11
CA GLY A 314 7.31 -32.23 -5.70
C GLY A 314 7.20 -32.22 -7.23
N LEU A 315 8.32 -32.07 -7.92
CA LEU A 315 8.38 -32.15 -9.38
C LEU A 315 7.84 -33.52 -9.80
N VAL A 316 6.64 -33.58 -10.39
CA VAL A 316 6.16 -34.79 -11.06
C VAL A 316 6.90 -34.84 -12.39
N LEU A 317 8.01 -35.59 -12.42
CA LEU A 317 8.67 -35.94 -13.67
C LEU A 317 7.75 -36.94 -14.41
N GLU A 318 7.02 -36.46 -15.40
CA GLU A 318 6.40 -37.34 -16.38
C GLU A 318 7.52 -38.10 -17.10
N THR A 319 7.70 -39.36 -16.73
CA THR A 319 8.56 -40.27 -17.47
C THR A 319 7.81 -40.66 -18.72
N ALA A 320 8.24 -40.11 -19.85
CA ALA A 320 7.76 -40.54 -21.16
C ALA A 320 8.02 -42.05 -21.29
N THR A 321 6.93 -42.81 -21.42
CA THR A 321 6.95 -44.25 -21.74
C THR A 321 6.83 -44.46 -23.24
#